data_AF-A0A8H4KNL2-F1
#
_entry.id   AF-A0A8H4KNL2-F1
#
_cell.length_a   1.000
_cell.length_b   1.000
_cell.length_c   1.000
_cell.angle_alpha   90.00
_cell.angle_beta   90.00
_cell.angle_gamma   90.00
#
_symmetry.space_group_name_H-M   'P 1'
#
loop_
_entity.id
_entity.type
_entity.pdbx_description
1 polymer ?
#
loop_
_entity_poly.entity_id
_entity_poly.type
_entity_poly.pdbx_seq_one_letter_code
_entity_poly.pdbx_strand_id
1 'polypeptide(L)'
;MNQETRPSSLDAKSNEPPGHDIFCTPENSDFLSKVHYQDLNPTEREIRLLEILPDSGSGFIECELLPSVKLADVHKQYLALSYCAGNPHNTKAIIVNGTSCNVFANLHHALAMVRNYWETQANQRDLLLWVDQICINQFNLEERSHQVGFMKEIYQSAQETLICLSLAETEGRGMKRFIEFRQRLIQYLAENSRAEITEVFVSVSDIHTYTSDISGEEDLVDSWDEFFHVLNSPWWERAWVFQEFMVSSRPIFLSGRYSMPYDEMRLILMGISFATIYLEDRLFRLPQRSKCSVEKIKEALERAYKMILAKGTWVQNGTLANLLVHTSSCKASDPRDRIFSVLDRSYPHNKQDGLPSWAVNWMEKINPDENLDGIANNKIGDQFRKHYIKLERADASFYKFLTQTTPKERQQPWKRGVYS
;
A
#
# COMPACT_ATOMS: atom_id res chain seq x y z
N MET A 1 -5.55 -16.44 61.37
CA MET A 1 -6.26 -16.12 60.14
C MET A 1 -6.47 -14.61 60.14
N ASN A 2 -5.69 -13.92 59.31
CA ASN A 2 -5.80 -12.52 58.85
C ASN A 2 -4.38 -11.96 58.64
N GLN A 3 -3.99 -11.95 57.37
CA GLN A 3 -2.83 -11.25 56.83
C GLN A 3 -3.12 -9.74 56.86
N GLU A 4 -2.26 -8.96 57.51
CA GLU A 4 -2.23 -7.51 57.34
C GLU A 4 -1.51 -7.17 56.05
N THR A 5 -2.27 -6.68 55.08
CA THR A 5 -1.80 -6.11 53.82
C THR A 5 -1.39 -4.65 54.05
N ARG A 6 -0.15 -4.30 53.67
CA ARG A 6 0.32 -2.91 53.58
C ARG A 6 -0.27 -2.23 52.33
N PRO A 7 -0.53 -0.92 52.37
CA PRO A 7 -1.31 -0.24 51.35
C PRO A 7 -0.53 -0.01 50.05
N SER A 8 -1.28 -0.09 48.96
CA SER A 8 -0.91 0.20 47.57
C SER A 8 -0.39 1.62 47.38
N SER A 9 0.81 1.76 46.81
CA SER A 9 1.27 3.01 46.20
C SER A 9 0.76 3.07 44.76
N LEU A 10 -0.39 3.72 44.58
CA LEU A 10 -0.76 4.36 43.32
C LEU A 10 0.11 5.61 43.14
N ASP A 11 0.31 5.97 41.87
CA ASP A 11 0.81 7.25 41.37
C ASP A 11 2.33 7.50 41.40
N ALA A 12 3.02 6.86 40.45
CA ALA A 12 4.06 7.55 39.68
C ALA A 12 3.54 7.69 38.23
N LYS A 13 2.73 8.72 37.99
CA LYS A 13 2.40 9.16 36.62
C LYS A 13 3.73 9.53 35.95
N SER A 14 4.08 8.82 34.89
CA SER A 14 5.18 9.18 34.00
C SER A 14 4.95 10.61 33.50
N ASN A 15 5.91 11.50 33.77
CA ASN A 15 5.95 12.86 33.24
C ASN A 15 6.38 12.87 31.75
N GLU A 16 6.00 11.86 30.98
CA GLU A 16 6.27 11.86 29.55
C GLU A 16 5.22 12.70 28.82
N PRO A 17 5.62 13.60 27.92
CA PRO A 17 4.68 14.40 27.17
C PRO A 17 3.73 13.49 26.37
N PRO A 18 2.41 13.78 26.36
CA PRO A 18 1.44 12.96 25.64
C PRO A 18 1.77 12.97 24.15
N GLY A 19 2.27 11.84 23.63
CA GLY A 19 2.68 11.68 22.23
C GLY A 19 3.90 10.80 21.99
N HIS A 20 4.67 10.42 23.03
CA HIS A 20 5.78 9.47 22.87
C HIS A 20 5.33 8.00 22.72
N ASP A 21 4.24 7.60 23.38
CA ASP A 21 3.74 6.21 23.38
C ASP A 21 3.03 5.76 22.09
N ILE A 22 2.74 6.66 21.15
CA ILE A 22 1.85 6.32 20.01
C ILE A 22 2.64 5.73 18.84
N PHE A 23 3.93 6.06 18.73
CA PHE A 23 4.83 5.54 17.70
C PHE A 23 6.10 5.00 18.35
N CYS A 24 6.09 3.70 18.70
CA CYS A 24 7.29 3.04 19.18
C CYS A 24 8.36 3.05 18.08
N THR A 25 9.39 3.85 18.27
CA THR A 25 10.57 3.89 17.41
C THR A 25 11.61 2.92 17.98
N PRO A 26 12.33 2.15 17.16
CA PRO A 26 13.42 1.31 17.64
C PRO A 26 14.46 2.12 18.43
N GLU A 27 14.99 1.55 19.52
CA GLU A 27 16.03 2.17 20.31
C GLU A 27 17.32 2.32 19.47
N ASN A 28 17.78 3.57 19.35
CA ASN A 28 18.88 3.96 18.47
C ASN A 28 19.78 5.03 19.10
N SER A 29 19.85 5.09 20.44
CA SER A 29 20.64 6.10 21.18
C SER A 29 22.10 6.16 20.72
N ASP A 30 22.76 5.01 20.59
CA ASP A 30 24.13 4.91 20.09
C ASP A 30 24.26 5.39 18.64
N PHE A 31 23.30 5.06 17.78
CA PHE A 31 23.28 5.49 16.38
C PHE A 31 23.17 7.02 16.29
N LEU A 32 22.21 7.62 17.01
CA LEU A 32 21.99 9.07 17.05
C LEU A 32 23.17 9.84 17.63
N SER A 33 23.96 9.22 18.50
CA SER A 33 25.17 9.84 19.05
C SER A 33 26.31 9.96 18.04
N LYS A 34 26.30 9.13 16.98
CA LYS A 34 27.37 9.03 15.98
C LYS A 34 26.96 9.58 14.61
N VAL A 35 25.69 9.42 14.24
CA VAL A 35 25.15 9.87 12.96
C VAL A 35 24.32 11.13 13.20
N HIS A 36 24.86 12.26 12.74
CA HIS A 36 24.21 13.55 12.87
C HIS A 36 23.17 13.76 11.76
N TYR A 37 21.90 13.85 12.14
CA TYR A 37 20.85 14.30 11.24
C TYR A 37 21.00 15.80 10.95
N GLN A 38 21.27 16.15 9.71
CA GLN A 38 21.15 17.55 9.28
C GLN A 38 19.68 17.98 9.38
N ASP A 39 19.46 19.15 9.98
CA ASP A 39 18.13 19.75 10.08
C ASP A 39 17.54 19.97 8.69
N LEU A 40 16.27 19.58 8.52
CA LEU A 40 15.54 19.78 7.29
C LEU A 40 14.92 21.17 7.30
N ASN A 41 15.12 21.95 6.24
CA ASN A 41 14.43 23.23 6.11
C ASN A 41 12.96 23.00 5.67
N PRO A 42 11.97 23.28 6.55
CA PRO A 42 10.57 23.02 6.24
C PRO A 42 9.99 23.98 5.20
N THR A 43 10.58 25.18 5.06
CA THR A 43 10.14 26.17 4.06
C THR A 43 10.59 25.82 2.65
N GLU A 44 11.76 25.19 2.53
CA GLU A 44 12.33 24.72 1.26
C GLU A 44 11.90 23.28 0.91
N ARG A 45 11.08 22.65 1.75
CA ARG A 45 10.58 21.26 1.58
C ARG A 45 11.73 20.27 1.37
N GLU A 46 12.71 20.31 2.26
CA GLU A 46 13.85 19.41 2.21
C GLU A 46 13.51 18.01 2.73
N ILE A 47 14.13 17.02 2.11
CA ILE A 47 14.10 15.61 2.50
C ILE A 47 15.52 15.07 2.62
N ARG A 48 15.69 13.96 3.32
CA ARG A 48 16.89 13.12 3.23
C ARG A 48 16.59 11.90 2.38
N LEU A 49 17.60 11.41 1.68
CA LEU A 49 17.55 10.15 0.95
C LEU A 49 18.58 9.18 1.53
N LEU A 50 18.27 7.89 1.39
CA LEU A 50 19.12 6.78 1.77
C LEU A 50 19.67 6.15 0.49
N GLU A 51 20.98 6.12 0.33
CA GLU A 51 21.64 5.30 -0.68
C GLU A 51 21.80 3.89 -0.12
N ILE A 52 21.19 2.89 -0.76
CA ILE A 52 21.40 1.48 -0.40
C ILE A 52 22.62 0.97 -1.15
N LEU A 53 23.62 0.48 -0.41
CA LEU A 53 24.85 -0.03 -0.97
C LEU A 53 24.66 -1.46 -1.53
N PRO A 54 25.48 -1.86 -2.53
CA PRO A 54 25.53 -3.24 -3.00
C PRO A 54 25.83 -4.23 -1.87
N ASP A 55 25.46 -5.49 -2.06
CA ASP A 55 25.81 -6.53 -1.09
C ASP A 55 27.34 -6.72 -1.01
N SER A 56 27.93 -6.27 0.10
CA SER A 56 29.36 -6.40 0.38
C SER A 56 29.75 -7.82 0.82
N GLY A 57 28.77 -8.69 1.09
CA GLY A 57 28.97 -10.00 1.71
C GLY A 57 29.16 -9.93 3.24
N SER A 58 28.98 -8.76 3.86
CA SER A 58 29.08 -8.58 5.32
C SER A 58 27.96 -9.27 6.10
N GLY A 59 26.87 -9.62 5.43
CA GLY A 59 25.65 -10.15 6.04
C GLY A 59 24.70 -9.07 6.55
N PHE A 60 25.05 -7.78 6.41
CA PHE A 60 24.20 -6.65 6.74
C PHE A 60 23.69 -5.94 5.48
N ILE A 61 22.57 -5.23 5.64
CA ILE A 61 22.17 -4.20 4.69
C ILE A 61 22.95 -2.95 5.08
N GLU A 62 23.74 -2.43 4.14
CA GLU A 62 24.57 -1.25 4.33
C GLU A 62 23.98 -0.09 3.53
N CYS A 63 23.94 1.08 4.14
CA CYS A 63 23.35 2.27 3.55
C CYS A 63 24.12 3.53 3.94
N GLU A 64 24.00 4.56 3.10
CA GLU A 64 24.47 5.92 3.38
C GLU A 64 23.27 6.87 3.42
N LEU A 65 23.04 7.50 4.58
CA LEU A 65 22.12 8.60 4.74
C LEU A 65 22.76 9.86 4.19
N LEU A 66 22.19 10.37 3.11
CA LEU A 66 22.72 11.51 2.38
C LEU A 66 22.33 12.84 3.05
N PRO A 67 23.06 13.94 2.78
CA PRO A 67 22.68 15.30 3.18
C PRO A 67 21.27 15.68 2.72
N SER A 68 20.68 16.69 3.36
CA SER A 68 19.36 17.17 2.97
C SER A 68 19.36 17.74 1.55
N VAL A 69 18.25 17.55 0.84
CA VAL A 69 18.03 18.02 -0.52
C VAL A 69 16.61 18.52 -0.68
N LYS A 70 16.39 19.55 -1.51
CA LYS A 70 15.04 20.02 -1.80
C LYS A 70 14.31 18.97 -2.63
N LEU A 71 13.06 18.69 -2.25
CA LEU A 71 12.23 17.72 -2.97
C LEU A 71 12.10 18.02 -4.47
N ALA A 72 12.09 19.32 -4.84
CA ALA A 72 12.00 19.76 -6.22
C ALA A 72 13.23 19.38 -7.06
N ASP A 73 14.42 19.32 -6.45
CA ASP A 73 15.68 19.06 -7.15
C ASP A 73 15.87 17.57 -7.47
N VAL A 74 15.19 16.70 -6.73
CA VAL A 74 15.25 15.22 -6.88
C VAL A 74 13.97 14.63 -7.45
N HIS A 75 13.13 15.44 -8.11
CA HIS A 75 11.89 14.96 -8.72
C HIS A 75 12.17 13.81 -9.70
N LYS A 76 11.50 12.66 -9.49
CA LYS A 76 11.68 11.41 -10.25
C LYS A 76 13.11 10.86 -10.28
N GLN A 77 13.90 11.15 -9.24
CA GLN A 77 15.30 10.68 -9.13
C GLN A 77 15.54 9.73 -7.94
N TYR A 78 14.50 9.37 -7.19
CA TYR A 78 14.58 8.43 -6.07
C TYR A 78 13.36 7.51 -6.05
N LEU A 79 13.49 6.38 -5.35
CA LEU A 79 12.40 5.45 -5.08
C LEU A 79 11.84 5.73 -3.68
N ALA A 80 10.56 5.44 -3.44
CA ALA A 80 9.98 5.49 -2.10
C ALA A 80 9.56 4.09 -1.65
N LEU A 81 9.83 3.72 -0.40
CA LEU A 81 9.45 2.42 0.16
C LEU A 81 8.14 2.53 0.94
N SER A 82 7.23 1.59 0.71
CA SER A 82 5.98 1.42 1.42
C SER A 82 5.92 0.00 1.99
N TYR A 83 5.86 -0.13 3.31
CA TYR A 83 5.95 -1.42 4.01
C TYR A 83 5.11 -1.41 5.30
N CYS A 84 4.78 -2.59 5.83
CA CYS A 84 4.09 -2.68 7.12
C CYS A 84 5.11 -2.73 8.26
N ALA A 85 5.11 -1.77 9.18
CA ALA A 85 6.05 -1.69 10.30
C ALA A 85 6.08 -2.96 11.18
N GLY A 86 4.92 -3.59 11.42
CA GLY A 86 4.80 -4.78 12.26
C GLY A 86 4.92 -4.47 13.76
N ASN A 87 5.46 -5.42 14.53
CA ASN A 87 5.66 -5.24 15.96
C ASN A 87 6.88 -4.34 16.21
N PRO A 88 6.72 -3.20 16.92
CA PRO A 88 7.82 -2.26 17.11
C PRO A 88 8.95 -2.79 18.03
N HIS A 89 8.68 -3.82 18.84
CA HIS A 89 9.69 -4.47 19.67
C HIS A 89 10.48 -5.55 18.90
N ASN A 90 10.09 -5.86 17.67
CA ASN A 90 10.81 -6.78 16.80
C ASN A 90 11.67 -6.00 15.82
N THR A 91 12.95 -5.87 16.15
CA THR A 91 13.91 -5.07 15.39
C THR A 91 15.04 -5.92 14.82
N LYS A 92 15.69 -5.40 13.78
CA LYS A 92 16.92 -5.94 13.21
C LYS A 92 17.91 -4.80 12.96
N ALA A 93 19.19 -5.10 13.08
CA ALA A 93 20.24 -4.13 12.80
C ALA A 93 20.54 -4.05 11.30
N ILE A 94 20.77 -2.84 10.82
CA ILE A 94 21.40 -2.51 9.54
C ILE A 94 22.59 -1.57 9.81
N ILE A 95 23.44 -1.32 8.83
CA ILE A 95 24.54 -0.36 8.95
C ILE A 95 24.18 0.89 8.15
N VAL A 96 24.15 2.05 8.81
CA VAL A 96 23.92 3.35 8.20
C VAL A 96 25.10 4.27 8.53
N ASN A 97 25.81 4.77 7.52
CA ASN A 97 27.02 5.58 7.65
C ASN A 97 28.07 4.90 8.54
N GLY A 98 28.29 3.60 8.30
CA GLY A 98 29.19 2.76 9.09
C GLY A 98 28.75 2.47 10.54
N THR A 99 27.56 2.90 10.95
CA THR A 99 27.05 2.73 12.32
C THR A 99 25.84 1.81 12.36
N SER A 100 25.79 0.90 13.34
CA SER A 100 24.63 0.03 13.56
C SER A 100 23.38 0.85 13.89
N CYS A 101 22.31 0.63 13.14
CA CYS A 101 20.99 1.23 13.31
C CYS A 101 19.92 0.12 13.39
N ASN A 102 19.12 0.14 14.45
CA ASN A 102 17.98 -0.75 14.61
C ASN A 102 16.80 -0.24 13.79
N VAL A 103 16.26 -1.11 12.95
CA VAL A 103 15.04 -0.88 12.19
C VAL A 103 14.01 -1.95 12.52
N PHE A 104 12.74 -1.71 12.20
CA PHE A 104 11.72 -2.78 12.32
C PHE A 104 12.14 -3.99 11.48
N ALA A 105 11.89 -5.20 11.99
CA ALA A 105 12.22 -6.44 11.27
C ALA A 105 11.58 -6.48 9.87
N ASN A 106 10.39 -5.89 9.72
CA ASN A 106 9.72 -5.77 8.44
C ASN A 106 10.38 -4.73 7.51
N LEU A 107 10.96 -3.65 8.06
CA LEU A 107 11.76 -2.71 7.25
C LEU A 107 13.02 -3.40 6.75
N HIS A 108 13.74 -4.11 7.62
CA HIS A 108 14.90 -4.89 7.21
C HIS A 108 14.56 -5.86 6.06
N HIS A 109 13.44 -6.58 6.17
CA HIS A 109 12.96 -7.45 5.09
C HIS A 109 12.66 -6.67 3.80
N ALA A 110 11.94 -5.55 3.92
CA ALA A 110 11.59 -4.71 2.79
C ALA A 110 12.82 -4.12 2.09
N LEU A 111 13.84 -3.66 2.83
CA LEU A 111 15.11 -3.16 2.29
C LEU A 111 15.86 -4.25 1.49
N ALA A 112 15.89 -5.49 1.98
CA ALA A 112 16.49 -6.61 1.24
C ALA A 112 15.78 -6.84 -0.11
N MET A 113 14.46 -6.68 -0.14
CA MET A 113 13.68 -6.81 -1.38
C MET A 113 13.88 -5.64 -2.33
N VAL A 114 14.02 -4.42 -1.79
CA VAL A 114 14.37 -3.23 -2.58
C VAL A 114 15.72 -3.46 -3.26
N ARG A 115 16.73 -3.94 -2.52
CA ARG A 115 18.05 -4.27 -3.07
C ARG A 115 17.96 -5.32 -4.18
N ASN A 116 17.26 -6.44 -3.93
CA ASN A 116 17.04 -7.48 -4.94
C ASN A 116 16.34 -6.93 -6.20
N TYR A 117 15.29 -6.13 -6.03
CA TYR A 117 14.58 -5.52 -7.16
C TYR A 117 15.51 -4.63 -7.98
N TRP A 118 16.32 -3.81 -7.32
CA TRP A 118 17.25 -2.90 -7.99
C TRP A 118 18.37 -3.64 -8.74
N GLU A 119 18.93 -4.69 -8.15
CA GLU A 119 19.97 -5.52 -8.79
C GLU A 119 19.49 -6.16 -10.09
N THR A 120 18.18 -6.40 -10.23
CA THR A 120 17.59 -6.90 -11.49
C THR A 120 17.38 -5.84 -12.58
N GLN A 121 17.55 -4.54 -12.27
CA GLN A 121 17.35 -3.46 -13.23
C GLN A 121 18.61 -3.23 -14.08
N ALA A 122 18.43 -3.04 -15.39
CA ALA A 122 19.52 -2.98 -16.37
C ALA A 122 20.45 -1.76 -16.26
N ASN A 123 20.02 -0.68 -15.60
CA ASN A 123 20.75 0.60 -15.52
C ASN A 123 21.20 0.89 -14.09
N GLN A 124 22.05 0.03 -13.52
CA GLN A 124 22.62 0.11 -12.15
C GLN A 124 23.23 1.49 -11.81
N ARG A 125 22.37 2.46 -11.50
CA ARG A 125 22.71 3.74 -10.88
C ARG A 125 22.64 3.60 -9.37
N ASP A 126 22.97 4.66 -8.65
CA ASP A 126 22.85 4.71 -7.19
C ASP A 126 21.40 4.45 -6.77
N LEU A 127 21.21 3.56 -5.78
CA LEU A 127 19.90 3.18 -5.27
C LEU A 127 19.42 4.20 -4.24
N LEU A 128 18.94 5.34 -4.72
CA LEU A 128 18.39 6.39 -3.86
C LEU A 128 16.96 6.03 -3.41
N LEU A 129 16.78 5.87 -2.11
CA LEU A 129 15.53 5.48 -1.48
C LEU A 129 15.09 6.50 -0.44
N TRP A 130 13.79 6.81 -0.39
CA TRP A 130 13.15 7.43 0.75
C TRP A 130 12.38 6.39 1.56
N VAL A 131 12.63 6.33 2.87
CA VAL A 131 11.86 5.53 3.83
C VAL A 131 11.73 6.29 5.14
N ASP A 132 10.50 6.41 5.64
CA ASP A 132 10.11 7.23 6.79
C ASP A 132 10.96 6.97 8.05
N GLN A 133 11.19 5.71 8.43
CA GLN A 133 11.90 5.38 9.67
C GLN A 133 13.35 5.90 9.72
N ILE A 134 14.04 6.02 8.58
CA ILE A 134 15.46 6.42 8.50
C ILE A 134 15.61 7.83 7.94
N CYS A 135 14.84 8.20 6.92
CA CYS A 135 14.97 9.51 6.29
C CYS A 135 14.40 10.63 7.15
N ILE A 136 13.61 10.33 8.18
CA ILE A 136 13.07 11.29 9.17
C ILE A 136 13.75 11.04 10.52
N ASN A 137 14.21 12.11 11.17
CA ASN A 137 14.68 12.05 12.55
C ASN A 137 13.48 11.84 13.47
N GLN A 138 13.25 10.58 13.84
CA GLN A 138 12.11 10.17 14.66
C GLN A 138 12.11 10.77 16.08
N PHE A 139 13.25 11.29 16.53
CA PHE A 139 13.43 11.94 17.83
C PHE A 139 13.21 13.45 17.79
N ASN A 140 13.06 14.04 16.60
CA ASN A 140 12.66 15.44 16.42
C ASN A 140 11.15 15.50 16.06
N LEU A 141 10.32 15.85 17.04
CA LEU A 141 8.86 15.91 16.88
C LEU A 141 8.41 16.95 15.84
N GLU A 142 9.12 18.07 15.73
CA GLU A 142 8.80 19.13 14.77
C GLU A 142 9.07 18.64 13.35
N GLU A 143 10.26 18.06 13.13
CA GLU A 143 10.59 17.45 11.85
C GLU A 143 9.61 16.34 11.49
N ARG A 144 9.33 15.41 12.42
CA ARG A 144 8.41 14.30 12.17
C ARG A 144 7.02 14.80 11.76
N SER A 145 6.48 15.76 12.51
CA SER A 145 5.16 16.33 12.21
C SER A 145 5.15 17.04 10.85
N HIS A 146 6.21 17.77 10.54
CA HIS A 146 6.36 18.42 9.25
C HIS A 146 6.44 17.40 8.10
N GLN A 147 7.35 16.43 8.17
CA GLN A 147 7.56 15.40 7.14
C GLN A 147 6.31 14.54 6.91
N VAL A 148 5.62 14.11 7.95
CA VAL A 148 4.34 13.40 7.84
C VAL A 148 3.28 14.28 7.16
N GLY A 149 3.28 15.58 7.44
CA GLY A 149 2.38 16.56 6.83
C GLY A 149 2.56 16.78 5.32
N PHE A 150 3.75 16.50 4.76
CA PHE A 150 3.98 16.59 3.30
C PHE A 150 4.43 15.26 2.65
N MET A 151 4.27 14.14 3.36
CA MET A 151 4.70 12.81 2.93
C MET A 151 4.10 12.42 1.57
N LYS A 152 2.86 12.84 1.33
CA LYS A 152 2.19 12.70 0.03
C LYS A 152 3.00 13.26 -1.13
N GLU A 153 3.55 14.48 -1.02
CA GLU A 153 4.37 15.06 -2.08
C GLU A 153 5.68 14.30 -2.28
N ILE A 154 6.24 13.71 -1.22
CA ILE A 154 7.41 12.84 -1.30
C ILE A 154 7.06 11.58 -2.12
N TYR A 155 5.99 10.86 -1.80
CA TYR A 155 5.60 9.68 -2.59
C TYR A 155 5.17 10.04 -4.02
N GLN A 156 4.50 11.18 -4.22
CA GLN A 156 4.09 11.64 -5.54
C GLN A 156 5.29 12.04 -6.43
N SER A 157 6.35 12.58 -5.84
CA SER A 157 7.56 13.03 -6.55
C SER A 157 8.55 11.90 -6.82
N ALA A 158 8.48 10.79 -6.08
CA ALA A 158 9.30 9.61 -6.30
C ALA A 158 9.13 9.05 -7.73
N GLN A 159 10.20 8.51 -8.31
CA GLN A 159 10.17 7.81 -9.59
C GLN A 159 9.18 6.63 -9.53
N GLU A 160 9.33 5.82 -8.49
CA GLU A 160 8.54 4.63 -8.19
C GLU A 160 8.25 4.54 -6.70
N THR A 161 7.16 3.86 -6.37
CA THR A 161 6.88 3.44 -5.00
C THR A 161 6.95 1.93 -4.93
N LEU A 162 7.95 1.43 -4.21
CA LEU A 162 8.15 0.00 -3.97
C LEU A 162 7.29 -0.43 -2.78
N ILE A 163 6.37 -1.35 -3.02
CA ILE A 163 5.39 -1.82 -2.04
C ILE A 163 5.75 -3.22 -1.60
N CYS A 164 6.21 -3.36 -0.36
CA CYS A 164 6.56 -4.65 0.19
C CYS A 164 5.30 -5.37 0.71
N LEU A 165 4.85 -6.41 -0.01
CA LEU A 165 3.70 -7.23 0.39
C LEU A 165 4.09 -8.46 1.22
N SER A 166 5.36 -8.88 1.17
CA SER A 166 5.86 -10.03 1.93
C SER A 166 6.44 -9.64 3.30
N LEU A 167 6.45 -10.63 4.19
CA LEU A 167 7.18 -10.63 5.45
C LEU A 167 8.35 -11.62 5.36
N ALA A 168 9.24 -11.62 6.36
CA ALA A 168 10.40 -12.52 6.39
C ALA A 168 10.03 -14.02 6.31
N GLU A 169 8.83 -14.39 6.78
CA GLU A 169 8.32 -15.76 6.72
C GLU A 169 7.75 -16.15 5.35
N THR A 170 7.64 -15.21 4.40
CA THR A 170 7.00 -15.46 3.10
C THR A 170 8.05 -15.58 1.99
N GLU A 171 8.04 -16.71 1.29
CA GLU A 171 9.04 -17.03 0.24
C GLU A 171 8.78 -16.34 -1.12
N GLY A 172 7.73 -15.52 -1.24
CA GLY A 172 7.35 -14.87 -2.50
C GLY A 172 6.66 -15.77 -3.53
N ARG A 173 6.36 -17.04 -3.19
CA ARG A 173 5.69 -17.99 -4.10
C ARG A 173 4.37 -17.46 -4.67
N GLY A 174 3.59 -16.72 -3.87
CA GLY A 174 2.35 -16.09 -4.33
C GLY A 174 2.54 -15.14 -5.50
N MET A 175 3.54 -14.25 -5.42
CA MET A 175 3.82 -13.32 -6.52
C MET A 175 4.35 -14.05 -7.75
N LYS A 176 5.15 -15.12 -7.57
CA LYS A 176 5.52 -16.01 -8.69
C LYS A 176 4.30 -16.56 -9.41
N ARG A 177 3.31 -17.07 -8.65
CA ARG A 177 2.05 -17.58 -9.23
C ARG A 177 1.29 -16.49 -9.98
N PHE A 178 1.24 -15.25 -9.47
CA PHE A 178 0.63 -14.13 -10.19
C PHE A 178 1.33 -13.88 -11.55
N ILE A 179 2.67 -13.92 -11.58
CA ILE A 179 3.45 -13.76 -12.81
C ILE A 179 3.21 -14.92 -13.78
N GLU A 180 3.24 -16.16 -13.31
CA GLU A 180 2.99 -17.37 -14.12
C GLU A 180 1.56 -17.34 -14.70
N PHE A 181 0.57 -16.98 -13.89
CA PHE A 181 -0.82 -16.81 -14.33
C PHE A 181 -0.92 -15.79 -15.47
N ARG A 182 -0.25 -14.63 -15.33
CA ARG A 182 -0.19 -13.61 -16.39
C ARG A 182 0.45 -14.16 -17.67
N GLN A 183 1.58 -14.85 -17.56
CA GLN A 183 2.27 -15.41 -18.71
C GLN A 183 1.40 -16.42 -19.47
N ARG A 184 0.73 -17.32 -18.74
CA ARG A 184 -0.19 -18.30 -19.34
C ARG A 184 -1.41 -17.64 -19.96
N LEU A 185 -1.96 -16.61 -19.33
CA LEU A 185 -3.05 -15.81 -19.90
C LEU A 185 -2.63 -15.18 -21.23
N ILE A 186 -1.47 -14.52 -21.28
CA ILE A 186 -0.95 -13.90 -22.51
C ILE A 186 -0.76 -14.96 -23.60
N GLN A 187 -0.18 -16.12 -23.25
CA GLN A 187 0.00 -17.23 -24.17
C GLN A 187 -1.34 -17.75 -24.72
N TYR A 188 -2.30 -18.00 -23.84
CA TYR A 188 -3.65 -18.43 -24.21
C TYR A 188 -4.31 -17.44 -25.18
N LEU A 189 -4.19 -16.14 -24.91
CA LEU A 189 -4.77 -15.12 -25.79
C LEU A 189 -4.08 -15.09 -27.15
N ALA A 190 -2.75 -15.23 -27.19
CA ALA A 190 -1.98 -15.30 -28.43
C ALA A 190 -2.37 -16.51 -29.30
N GLU A 191 -2.68 -17.64 -28.68
CA GLU A 191 -3.11 -18.87 -29.37
C GLU A 191 -4.56 -18.79 -29.88
N ASN A 192 -5.43 -18.10 -29.14
CA ASN A 192 -6.88 -18.09 -29.42
C ASN A 192 -7.37 -16.81 -30.13
N SER A 193 -6.55 -15.76 -30.25
CA SER A 193 -6.88 -14.56 -31.02
C SER A 193 -6.35 -14.61 -32.45
N ARG A 194 -7.22 -14.29 -33.42
CA ARG A 194 -6.86 -14.12 -34.85
C ARG A 194 -6.07 -12.82 -35.15
N ALA A 195 -5.60 -12.10 -34.13
CA ALA A 195 -4.87 -10.84 -34.27
C ALA A 195 -3.52 -10.93 -33.57
N GLU A 196 -2.47 -10.32 -34.12
CA GLU A 196 -1.18 -10.17 -33.44
C GLU A 196 -1.38 -9.41 -32.13
N ILE A 197 -1.34 -10.13 -31.00
CA ILE A 197 -1.38 -9.50 -29.66
C ILE A 197 0.05 -9.03 -29.36
N THR A 198 0.41 -7.86 -29.87
CA THR A 198 1.57 -7.12 -29.38
C THR A 198 1.20 -6.48 -28.05
N GLU A 199 1.59 -7.13 -26.94
CA GLU A 199 1.71 -6.65 -25.54
C GLU A 199 0.66 -5.72 -24.90
N VAL A 200 -0.40 -5.25 -25.57
CA VAL A 200 -1.21 -4.16 -25.02
C VAL A 200 -2.71 -4.45 -25.18
N PHE A 201 -3.35 -4.53 -24.02
CA PHE A 201 -4.79 -4.67 -23.72
C PHE A 201 -5.33 -6.08 -23.52
N VAL A 202 -4.81 -6.78 -22.50
CA VAL A 202 -5.60 -7.80 -21.77
C VAL A 202 -6.78 -7.12 -21.09
N SER A 203 -8.00 -7.55 -21.40
CA SER A 203 -9.22 -7.06 -20.76
C SER A 203 -9.69 -8.00 -19.64
N VAL A 204 -10.59 -7.51 -18.78
CA VAL A 204 -11.27 -8.37 -17.78
C VAL A 204 -12.06 -9.50 -18.46
N SER A 205 -12.54 -9.29 -19.70
CA SER A 205 -13.21 -10.35 -20.50
C SER A 205 -12.26 -11.46 -20.89
N ASP A 206 -11.02 -11.10 -21.22
CA ASP A 206 -10.00 -12.06 -21.63
C ASP A 206 -9.59 -12.93 -20.44
N ILE A 207 -9.43 -12.33 -19.27
CA ILE A 207 -9.17 -13.06 -18.02
C ILE A 207 -10.35 -13.98 -17.68
N HIS A 208 -11.59 -13.49 -17.83
CA HIS A 208 -12.77 -14.33 -17.61
C HIS A 208 -12.81 -15.53 -18.56
N THR A 209 -12.54 -15.32 -19.84
CA THR A 209 -12.57 -16.40 -20.84
C THR A 209 -11.51 -17.44 -20.52
N TYR A 210 -10.27 -16.99 -20.28
CA TYR A 210 -9.17 -17.87 -19.87
C TYR A 210 -9.51 -18.64 -18.60
N THR A 211 -9.90 -17.95 -17.52
CA THR A 211 -10.22 -18.59 -16.23
C THR A 211 -11.38 -19.55 -16.33
N SER A 212 -12.36 -19.31 -17.21
CA SER A 212 -13.47 -20.24 -17.46
C SER A 212 -12.96 -21.54 -18.07
N ASP A 213 -12.07 -21.43 -19.06
CA ASP A 213 -11.50 -22.58 -19.76
C ASP A 213 -10.57 -23.40 -18.86
N ILE A 214 -9.82 -22.74 -17.96
CA ILE A 214 -8.87 -23.40 -17.05
C ILE A 214 -9.44 -23.68 -15.64
N SER A 215 -10.71 -23.41 -15.39
CA SER A 215 -11.35 -23.50 -14.06
C SER A 215 -11.30 -24.91 -13.42
N GLY A 216 -11.07 -25.94 -14.24
CA GLY A 216 -10.91 -27.34 -13.81
C GLY A 216 -9.47 -27.80 -13.64
N GLU A 217 -8.47 -26.95 -13.92
CA GLU A 217 -7.06 -27.31 -13.80
C GLU A 217 -6.61 -27.37 -12.34
N GLU A 218 -6.08 -28.53 -11.93
CA GLU A 218 -5.62 -28.78 -10.55
C GLU A 218 -4.58 -27.75 -10.10
N ASP A 219 -3.68 -27.30 -10.98
CA ASP A 219 -2.63 -26.32 -10.65
C ASP A 219 -3.18 -24.91 -10.36
N LEU A 220 -4.24 -24.46 -11.04
CA LEU A 220 -4.87 -23.16 -10.75
C LEU A 220 -5.62 -23.21 -9.42
N VAL A 221 -6.34 -24.31 -9.18
CA VAL A 221 -7.05 -24.56 -7.93
C VAL A 221 -6.03 -24.59 -6.78
N ASP A 222 -4.97 -25.37 -6.88
CA ASP A 222 -3.97 -25.50 -5.83
C ASP A 222 -3.20 -24.19 -5.56
N SER A 223 -3.15 -23.26 -6.53
CA SER A 223 -2.47 -21.96 -6.40
C SER A 223 -3.14 -20.96 -5.45
N TRP A 224 -4.35 -21.24 -4.95
CA TRP A 224 -5.08 -20.32 -4.07
C TRP A 224 -4.39 -20.03 -2.75
N ASP A 225 -3.73 -21.02 -2.15
CA ASP A 225 -2.96 -20.84 -0.92
C ASP A 225 -1.79 -19.88 -1.18
N GLU A 226 -1.13 -19.99 -2.33
CA GLU A 226 -0.06 -19.05 -2.71
C GLU A 226 -0.59 -17.64 -2.99
N PHE A 227 -1.69 -17.49 -3.74
CA PHE A 227 -2.31 -16.17 -3.96
C PHE A 227 -2.72 -15.52 -2.63
N PHE A 228 -3.29 -16.31 -1.73
CA PHE A 228 -3.72 -15.84 -0.42
C PHE A 228 -2.58 -15.21 0.37
N HIS A 229 -1.34 -15.70 0.28
CA HIS A 229 -0.20 -15.07 0.96
C HIS A 229 0.06 -13.62 0.53
N VAL A 230 -0.19 -13.26 -0.74
CA VAL A 230 -0.04 -11.88 -1.24
C VAL A 230 -1.27 -11.04 -0.88
N LEU A 231 -2.46 -11.60 -1.01
CA LEU A 231 -3.75 -10.94 -0.71
C LEU A 231 -3.96 -10.68 0.78
N ASN A 232 -3.43 -11.56 1.62
CA ASN A 232 -3.50 -11.45 3.08
C ASN A 232 -2.35 -10.65 3.68
N SER A 233 -1.57 -9.94 2.84
CA SER A 233 -0.55 -9.04 3.35
C SER A 233 -1.19 -7.99 4.28
N PRO A 234 -0.63 -7.76 5.48
CA PRO A 234 -1.12 -6.72 6.38
C PRO A 234 -0.96 -5.30 5.79
N TRP A 235 -0.16 -5.16 4.72
CA TRP A 235 -0.03 -3.90 4.00
C TRP A 235 -1.37 -3.38 3.46
N TRP A 236 -2.22 -4.27 2.94
CA TRP A 236 -3.55 -3.90 2.42
C TRP A 236 -4.49 -3.34 3.48
N GLU A 237 -4.18 -3.58 4.77
CA GLU A 237 -4.97 -3.11 5.90
C GLU A 237 -4.50 -1.74 6.42
N ARG A 238 -3.42 -1.14 5.88
CA ARG A 238 -2.88 0.12 6.40
C ARG A 238 -3.63 1.32 5.83
N ALA A 239 -4.05 2.24 6.71
CA ALA A 239 -4.68 3.50 6.29
C ALA A 239 -3.70 4.42 5.53
N TRP A 240 -2.43 4.45 5.97
CA TRP A 240 -1.37 5.28 5.39
C TRP A 240 -1.01 4.95 3.93
N VAL A 241 -1.43 3.79 3.41
CA VAL A 241 -1.36 3.45 1.98
C VAL A 241 -1.94 4.54 1.10
N PHE A 242 -2.87 5.34 1.63
CA PHE A 242 -3.44 6.47 0.92
C PHE A 242 -2.41 7.53 0.50
N GLN A 243 -1.48 7.89 1.39
CA GLN A 243 -0.44 8.87 1.09
C GLN A 243 0.76 8.27 0.35
N GLU A 244 0.85 6.94 0.32
CA GLU A 244 1.97 6.20 -0.26
C GLU A 244 1.63 5.71 -1.68
N PHE A 245 0.66 4.82 -1.78
CA PHE A 245 0.29 4.11 -3.02
C PHE A 245 -0.62 4.92 -3.95
N MET A 246 -1.63 5.60 -3.39
CA MET A 246 -2.66 6.24 -4.22
C MET A 246 -2.07 7.37 -5.05
N VAL A 247 -1.14 8.13 -4.46
CA VAL A 247 -0.48 9.29 -5.10
C VAL A 247 0.76 8.92 -5.91
N SER A 248 1.29 7.72 -5.75
CA SER A 248 2.41 7.23 -6.52
C SER A 248 2.09 7.19 -8.01
N SER A 249 2.99 7.71 -8.85
CA SER A 249 2.86 7.61 -10.31
C SER A 249 3.13 6.21 -10.83
N ARG A 250 4.03 5.46 -10.18
CA ARG A 250 4.47 4.14 -10.65
C ARG A 250 4.70 3.19 -9.45
N PRO A 251 3.63 2.56 -8.92
CA PRO A 251 3.77 1.59 -7.85
C PRO A 251 4.20 0.22 -8.38
N ILE A 252 5.13 -0.42 -7.66
CA ILE A 252 5.63 -1.76 -7.94
C ILE A 252 5.44 -2.62 -6.70
N PHE A 253 4.71 -3.72 -6.82
CA PHE A 253 4.52 -4.67 -5.72
C PHE A 253 5.69 -5.64 -5.66
N LEU A 254 6.29 -5.79 -4.49
CA LEU A 254 7.40 -6.69 -4.23
C LEU A 254 6.94 -7.83 -3.32
N SER A 255 7.38 -9.06 -3.63
CA SER A 255 7.21 -10.22 -2.75
C SER A 255 8.32 -11.25 -2.99
N GLY A 256 9.18 -11.46 -1.98
CA GLY A 256 10.39 -12.27 -2.14
C GLY A 256 11.32 -11.71 -3.23
N ARG A 257 11.66 -12.54 -4.23
CA ARG A 257 12.49 -12.13 -5.40
C ARG A 257 11.67 -11.67 -6.61
N TYR A 258 10.35 -11.62 -6.47
CA TYR A 258 9.44 -11.30 -7.55
C TYR A 258 8.89 -9.89 -7.37
N SER A 259 8.66 -9.22 -8.49
CA SER A 259 8.02 -7.92 -8.52
C SER A 259 6.96 -7.87 -9.62
N MET A 260 5.93 -7.05 -9.43
CA MET A 260 4.86 -6.84 -10.39
C MET A 260 4.43 -5.37 -10.41
N PRO A 261 4.47 -4.70 -11.57
CA PRO A 261 3.93 -3.35 -11.70
C PRO A 261 2.43 -3.27 -11.40
N TYR A 262 1.97 -2.11 -10.95
CA TYR A 262 0.56 -1.88 -10.61
C TYR A 262 -0.41 -2.28 -11.73
N ASP A 263 -0.14 -1.91 -12.97
CA ASP A 263 -1.06 -2.18 -14.10
C ASP A 263 -1.25 -3.68 -14.33
N GLU A 264 -0.19 -4.48 -14.17
CA GLU A 264 -0.26 -5.94 -14.29
C GLU A 264 -1.05 -6.55 -13.14
N MET A 265 -0.72 -6.16 -11.90
CA MET A 265 -1.42 -6.65 -10.70
C MET A 265 -2.90 -6.27 -10.75
N ARG A 266 -3.21 -5.05 -11.19
CA ARG A 266 -4.57 -4.54 -11.33
C ARG A 266 -5.40 -5.39 -12.26
N LEU A 267 -4.88 -5.68 -13.45
CA LEU A 267 -5.61 -6.48 -14.44
C LEU A 267 -5.94 -7.86 -13.87
N ILE A 268 -4.95 -8.56 -13.32
CA ILE A 268 -5.14 -9.92 -12.79
C ILE A 268 -6.14 -9.91 -11.64
N LEU A 269 -5.99 -9.00 -10.66
CA LEU A 269 -6.91 -8.90 -9.54
C LEU A 269 -8.33 -8.53 -9.96
N MET A 270 -8.50 -7.62 -10.93
CA MET A 270 -9.83 -7.29 -11.46
C MET A 270 -10.49 -8.50 -12.12
N GLY A 271 -9.73 -9.27 -12.90
CA GLY A 271 -10.24 -10.47 -13.55
C GLY A 271 -10.62 -11.59 -12.56
N ILE A 272 -9.74 -11.89 -11.60
CA ILE A 272 -10.00 -12.89 -10.56
C ILE A 272 -11.18 -12.46 -9.66
N SER A 273 -11.24 -11.18 -9.29
CA SER A 273 -12.36 -10.66 -8.47
C SER A 273 -13.68 -10.70 -9.22
N PHE A 274 -13.67 -10.37 -10.52
CA PHE A 274 -14.88 -10.47 -11.35
C PHE A 274 -15.38 -11.93 -11.42
N ALA A 275 -14.47 -12.86 -11.70
CA ALA A 275 -14.75 -14.30 -11.76
C ALA A 275 -15.31 -14.86 -10.44
N THR A 276 -14.81 -14.39 -9.30
CA THR A 276 -15.17 -14.91 -7.97
C THR A 276 -16.41 -14.25 -7.35
N ILE A 277 -16.62 -12.95 -7.57
CA ILE A 277 -17.71 -12.18 -6.95
C ILE A 277 -19.01 -12.25 -7.77
N TYR A 278 -18.92 -12.21 -9.10
CA TYR A 278 -20.10 -11.95 -9.95
C TYR A 278 -20.67 -13.17 -10.67
N LEU A 279 -19.94 -14.29 -10.70
CA LEU A 279 -20.27 -15.42 -11.57
C LEU A 279 -20.57 -16.73 -10.82
N GLU A 280 -21.04 -16.64 -9.58
CA GLU A 280 -21.54 -17.75 -8.75
C GLU A 280 -20.91 -19.13 -9.06
N ASP A 281 -19.84 -19.44 -8.32
CA ASP A 281 -19.40 -20.79 -7.94
C ASP A 281 -18.74 -21.69 -9.01
N ARG A 282 -18.79 -21.37 -10.31
CA ARG A 282 -18.19 -22.25 -11.34
C ARG A 282 -16.70 -22.06 -11.57
N LEU A 283 -16.18 -20.84 -11.42
CA LEU A 283 -14.82 -20.49 -11.82
C LEU A 283 -13.75 -21.01 -10.86
N PHE A 284 -14.11 -21.23 -9.60
CA PHE A 284 -13.21 -21.78 -8.61
C PHE A 284 -14.01 -22.63 -7.63
N ARG A 285 -13.99 -23.95 -7.80
CA ARG A 285 -14.11 -24.82 -6.63
C ARG A 285 -12.91 -24.48 -5.78
N LEU A 286 -13.10 -23.61 -4.78
CA LEU A 286 -12.04 -23.31 -3.83
C LEU A 286 -11.52 -24.64 -3.30
N PRO A 287 -10.20 -24.81 -3.19
CA PRO A 287 -9.63 -26.14 -3.19
C PRO A 287 -10.17 -26.89 -1.99
N GLN A 288 -10.74 -28.08 -2.19
CA GLN A 288 -11.10 -28.95 -1.06
C GLN A 288 -9.87 -29.26 -0.17
N ARG A 289 -8.65 -29.03 -0.71
CA ARG A 289 -7.35 -29.20 -0.06
C ARG A 289 -6.69 -27.89 0.41
N SER A 290 -7.28 -26.72 0.16
CA SER A 290 -6.68 -25.43 0.56
C SER A 290 -6.64 -25.38 2.08
N LYS A 291 -5.54 -24.86 2.61
CA LYS A 291 -5.41 -24.64 4.05
C LYS A 291 -6.22 -23.42 4.50
N CYS A 292 -6.56 -22.52 3.58
CA CYS A 292 -7.32 -21.32 3.87
C CYS A 292 -8.82 -21.53 3.64
N SER A 293 -9.67 -20.93 4.49
CA SER A 293 -11.11 -20.98 4.28
C SER A 293 -11.53 -20.08 3.12
N VAL A 294 -12.63 -20.47 2.46
CA VAL A 294 -13.23 -19.74 1.35
C VAL A 294 -13.51 -18.29 1.71
N GLU A 295 -14.03 -18.06 2.91
CA GLU A 295 -14.41 -16.76 3.43
C GLU A 295 -13.20 -15.85 3.55
N LYS A 296 -12.09 -16.37 4.11
CA LYS A 296 -10.84 -15.60 4.26
C LYS A 296 -10.25 -15.21 2.91
N ILE A 297 -10.27 -16.11 1.93
CA ILE A 297 -9.80 -15.80 0.57
C ILE A 297 -10.65 -14.68 -0.04
N LYS A 298 -11.98 -14.77 0.08
CA LYS A 298 -12.90 -13.73 -0.42
C LYS A 298 -12.66 -12.38 0.25
N GLU A 299 -12.51 -12.34 1.58
CA GLU A 299 -12.21 -11.12 2.33
C GLU A 299 -10.89 -10.48 1.90
N ALA A 300 -9.82 -11.28 1.79
CA ALA A 300 -8.50 -10.80 1.38
C ALA A 300 -8.51 -10.27 -0.07
N LEU A 301 -9.19 -10.99 -0.97
CA LEU A 301 -9.36 -10.59 -2.36
C LEU A 301 -10.17 -9.30 -2.48
N GLU A 302 -11.31 -9.19 -1.78
CA GLU A 302 -12.16 -8.01 -1.80
C GLU A 302 -11.39 -6.77 -1.30
N ARG A 303 -10.60 -6.92 -0.23
CA ARG A 303 -9.76 -5.84 0.30
C ARG A 303 -8.72 -5.37 -0.71
N ALA A 304 -7.95 -6.29 -1.29
CA ALA A 304 -6.95 -5.95 -2.31
C ALA A 304 -7.61 -5.30 -3.54
N TYR A 305 -8.72 -5.87 -4.02
CA TYR A 305 -9.50 -5.35 -5.13
C TYR A 305 -10.00 -3.92 -4.88
N LYS A 306 -10.59 -3.66 -3.71
CA LYS A 306 -11.06 -2.32 -3.33
C LYS A 306 -9.94 -1.28 -3.39
N MET A 307 -8.75 -1.60 -2.89
CA MET A 307 -7.60 -0.69 -2.89
C MET A 307 -7.10 -0.43 -4.33
N ILE A 308 -7.01 -1.48 -5.14
CA ILE A 308 -6.61 -1.40 -6.55
C ILE A 308 -7.59 -0.58 -7.38
N LEU A 309 -8.90 -0.81 -7.18
CA LEU A 309 -9.98 -0.07 -7.83
C LEU A 309 -9.98 1.40 -7.40
N ALA A 310 -9.76 1.67 -6.11
CA ALA A 310 -9.67 3.02 -5.57
C ALA A 310 -8.54 3.79 -6.26
N LYS A 311 -7.37 3.18 -6.48
CA LYS A 311 -6.29 3.81 -7.25
C LYS A 311 -6.67 4.02 -8.73
N GLY A 312 -7.33 3.05 -9.36
CA GLY A 312 -7.68 3.15 -10.79
C GLY A 312 -8.74 4.21 -11.08
N THR A 313 -9.65 4.43 -10.12
CA THR A 313 -10.68 5.49 -10.16
C THR A 313 -10.22 6.77 -9.46
N TRP A 314 -8.94 6.84 -9.08
CA TRP A 314 -8.40 7.94 -8.31
C TRP A 314 -8.34 9.20 -9.15
N VAL A 315 -9.36 10.05 -8.99
CA VAL A 315 -9.29 11.44 -9.38
C VAL A 315 -8.70 12.20 -8.21
N GLN A 316 -7.66 13.00 -8.46
CA GLN A 316 -6.98 13.81 -7.44
C GLN A 316 -7.92 14.77 -6.65
N ASN A 317 -9.21 14.87 -7.02
CA ASN A 317 -10.29 15.66 -6.42
C ASN A 317 -11.47 14.80 -5.88
N GLY A 318 -11.24 13.54 -5.47
CA GLY A 318 -12.27 12.71 -4.87
C GLY A 318 -12.85 13.31 -3.57
N THR A 319 -14.14 13.11 -3.31
CA THR A 319 -14.78 13.61 -2.07
C THR A 319 -14.23 12.86 -0.85
N LEU A 320 -14.13 13.53 0.31
CA LEU A 320 -13.71 12.91 1.58
C LEU A 320 -14.56 11.69 1.96
N ALA A 321 -15.83 11.66 1.56
CA ALA A 321 -16.70 10.49 1.75
C ALA A 321 -16.18 9.26 0.99
N ASN A 322 -15.74 9.41 -0.26
CA ASN A 322 -15.11 8.32 -1.01
C ASN A 322 -13.82 7.85 -0.32
N LEU A 323 -13.04 8.77 0.24
CA LEU A 323 -11.80 8.48 0.96
C LEU A 323 -12.02 7.67 2.23
N LEU A 324 -12.99 8.06 3.06
CA LEU A 324 -13.33 7.37 4.31
C LEU A 324 -13.93 5.98 4.07
N VAL A 325 -14.65 5.80 2.96
CA VAL A 325 -15.15 4.48 2.55
C VAL A 325 -13.98 3.52 2.28
N HIS A 326 -12.91 4.00 1.65
CA HIS A 326 -11.74 3.16 1.37
C HIS A 326 -10.89 2.88 2.62
N THR A 327 -10.77 3.82 3.56
CA THR A 327 -10.03 3.59 4.82
C THR A 327 -10.84 2.86 5.89
N SER A 328 -12.14 2.63 5.68
CA SER A 328 -13.02 1.96 6.65
C SER A 328 -12.57 0.53 6.97
N SER A 329 -12.08 -0.21 5.98
CA SER A 329 -11.51 -1.56 6.15
C SER A 329 -10.05 -1.56 6.60
N CYS A 330 -9.43 -0.39 6.76
CA CYS A 330 -8.06 -0.28 7.21
C CYS A 330 -7.98 -0.33 8.74
N LYS A 331 -6.99 -1.07 9.24
CA LYS A 331 -6.56 -1.03 10.64
C LYS A 331 -5.65 0.19 10.84
N ALA A 332 -5.77 0.78 12.02
CA ALA A 332 -4.91 1.84 12.49
C ALA A 332 -4.71 1.66 14.00
N SER A 333 -3.47 1.76 14.46
CA SER A 333 -3.16 1.71 15.90
C SER A 333 -3.76 2.91 16.62
N ASP A 334 -3.71 4.08 15.98
CA ASP A 334 -4.43 5.28 16.40
C ASP A 334 -5.68 5.48 15.52
N PRO A 335 -6.90 5.50 16.08
CA PRO A 335 -8.13 5.76 15.32
C PRO A 335 -8.09 7.05 14.49
N ARG A 336 -7.31 8.06 14.90
CA ARG A 336 -7.15 9.34 14.20
C ARG A 336 -6.39 9.20 12.88
N ASP A 337 -5.53 8.18 12.74
CA ASP A 337 -4.76 7.94 11.51
C ASP A 337 -5.66 7.63 10.31
N ARG A 338 -6.86 7.08 10.54
CA ARG A 338 -7.86 6.88 9.47
C ARG A 338 -8.30 8.20 8.84
N ILE A 339 -8.21 9.29 9.60
CA ILE A 339 -8.53 10.64 9.14
C ILE A 339 -7.25 11.34 8.65
N PHE A 340 -6.15 11.31 9.40
CA PHE A 340 -4.90 11.97 8.98
C PHE A 340 -4.35 11.41 7.67
N SER A 341 -4.50 10.11 7.42
CA SER A 341 -4.13 9.49 6.13
C SER A 341 -4.87 10.07 4.92
N VAL A 342 -6.05 10.69 5.11
CA VAL A 342 -6.89 11.24 4.02
C VAL A 342 -7.14 12.75 4.09
N LEU A 343 -6.82 13.38 5.23
CA LEU A 343 -7.18 14.77 5.57
C LEU A 343 -6.60 15.81 4.60
N ASP A 344 -5.37 15.56 4.12
CA ASP A 344 -4.63 16.44 3.22
C ASP A 344 -5.28 16.64 1.82
N ARG A 345 -6.49 16.11 1.61
CA ARG A 345 -7.25 16.24 0.35
C ARG A 345 -8.67 16.78 0.50
N SER A 346 -9.17 16.92 1.72
CA SER A 346 -10.47 17.57 1.96
C SER A 346 -10.36 19.09 2.15
N TYR A 347 -9.15 19.58 2.37
CA TYR A 347 -8.84 21.00 2.58
C TYR A 347 -7.68 21.39 1.65
N PRO A 348 -7.92 22.18 0.59
CA PRO A 348 -6.82 22.85 -0.09
C PRO A 348 -6.12 23.76 0.93
N HIS A 349 -4.79 23.70 0.98
CA HIS A 349 -3.96 24.55 1.84
C HIS A 349 -4.22 26.05 1.60
N ASN A 350 -5.22 26.61 2.25
CA ASN A 350 -5.22 28.03 2.61
C ASN A 350 -4.62 28.10 4.01
N LYS A 351 -3.41 28.63 4.11
CA LYS A 351 -2.55 28.70 5.31
C LYS A 351 -3.11 29.52 6.49
N GLN A 352 -4.43 29.78 6.55
CA GLN A 352 -5.04 30.62 7.58
C GLN A 352 -6.07 29.91 8.46
N ASP A 353 -6.60 28.76 8.09
CA ASP A 353 -7.63 28.08 8.86
C ASP A 353 -7.14 26.70 9.30
N GLY A 354 -7.12 26.45 10.62
CA GLY A 354 -6.79 25.16 11.21
C GLY A 354 -7.76 24.04 10.80
N LEU A 355 -7.63 22.87 11.45
CA LEU A 355 -8.50 21.70 11.21
C LEU A 355 -9.99 22.11 11.20
N PRO A 356 -10.81 21.61 10.24
CA PRO A 356 -12.22 21.95 10.18
C PRO A 356 -12.93 21.64 11.49
N SER A 357 -13.83 22.53 11.91
CA SER A 357 -14.51 22.47 13.21
C SER A 357 -15.23 21.16 13.49
N TRP A 358 -15.67 20.43 12.47
CA TRP A 358 -16.27 19.10 12.63
C TRP A 358 -15.23 18.02 12.95
N ALA A 359 -14.00 18.10 12.42
CA ALA A 359 -12.92 17.16 12.73
C ALA A 359 -12.41 17.40 14.16
N VAL A 360 -12.33 18.65 14.59
CA VAL A 360 -12.04 19.04 15.98
C VAL A 360 -13.16 18.52 16.92
N ASN A 361 -14.43 18.79 16.60
CA ASN A 361 -15.58 18.28 17.36
C ASN A 361 -15.69 16.74 17.37
N TRP A 362 -15.21 16.06 16.31
CA TRP A 362 -15.21 14.60 16.24
C TRP A 362 -14.08 14.01 17.09
N MET A 363 -12.88 14.62 17.07
CA MET A 363 -11.76 14.24 17.95
C MET A 363 -12.10 14.44 19.44
N GLU A 364 -12.88 15.46 19.79
CA GLU A 364 -13.36 15.71 21.16
C GLU A 364 -14.45 14.71 21.61
N LYS A 365 -15.08 13.97 20.68
CA LYS A 365 -16.23 13.09 20.96
C LYS A 365 -15.93 11.59 20.90
N ILE A 366 -14.72 11.18 20.52
CA ILE A 366 -14.37 9.76 20.54
C ILE A 366 -14.18 9.30 21.99
N ASN A 367 -15.13 8.48 22.45
CA ASN A 367 -14.92 7.58 23.57
C ASN A 367 -14.18 6.33 23.03
N PRO A 368 -13.03 5.91 23.60
CA PRO A 368 -12.24 4.77 23.10
C PRO A 368 -13.01 3.45 22.96
N ASP A 369 -14.17 3.33 23.62
CA ASP A 369 -14.98 2.12 23.69
C ASP A 369 -16.21 2.10 22.74
N GLU A 370 -16.44 3.14 21.92
CA GLU A 370 -17.58 3.14 20.99
C GLU A 370 -17.29 2.38 19.68
N ASN A 371 -18.10 1.35 19.41
CA ASN A 371 -17.99 0.51 18.22
C ASN A 371 -18.45 1.26 16.95
N LEU A 372 -17.48 1.59 16.09
CA LEU A 372 -17.65 2.37 14.85
C LEU A 372 -18.41 1.64 13.73
N ASP A 373 -18.60 0.31 13.82
CA ASP A 373 -19.34 -0.49 12.84
C ASP A 373 -20.83 -0.08 12.75
N GLY A 374 -21.39 0.52 13.81
CA GLY A 374 -22.76 1.03 13.82
C GLY A 374 -22.95 2.31 12.99
N ILE A 375 -21.89 3.09 12.77
CA ILE A 375 -21.97 4.39 12.07
C ILE A 375 -21.79 4.21 10.56
N ALA A 376 -20.93 3.27 10.13
CA ALA A 376 -20.77 2.90 8.72
C ALA A 376 -22.04 2.27 8.10
N ASN A 377 -22.90 1.67 8.94
CA ASN A 377 -24.16 1.02 8.53
C ASN A 377 -25.38 1.95 8.48
N ASN A 378 -25.22 3.26 8.67
CA ASN A 378 -26.32 4.23 8.55
C ASN A 378 -26.49 4.72 7.10
N LYS A 379 -27.43 5.65 6.80
CA LYS A 379 -27.80 6.18 5.45
C LYS A 379 -26.67 6.35 4.40
N ILE A 380 -25.42 6.52 4.84
CA ILE A 380 -24.20 6.52 4.03
C ILE A 380 -23.92 5.14 3.38
N GLY A 381 -24.16 4.03 4.08
CA GLY A 381 -24.13 2.64 3.58
C GLY A 381 -25.16 2.33 2.48
N ASP A 382 -26.33 2.99 2.51
CA ASP A 382 -27.34 2.89 1.44
C ASP A 382 -26.97 3.74 0.22
N GLN A 383 -26.30 4.87 0.42
CA GLN A 383 -25.66 5.61 -0.67
C GLN A 383 -24.46 4.85 -1.24
N PHE A 384 -23.69 4.13 -0.41
CA PHE A 384 -22.64 3.20 -0.79
C PHE A 384 -23.17 2.13 -1.73
N ARG A 385 -24.28 1.45 -1.38
CA ARG A 385 -24.87 0.43 -2.26
C ARG A 385 -25.34 1.03 -3.60
N LYS A 386 -25.96 2.22 -3.58
CA LYS A 386 -26.43 2.90 -4.80
C LYS A 386 -25.30 3.47 -5.67
N HIS A 387 -24.21 3.95 -5.08
CA HIS A 387 -23.07 4.53 -5.79
C HIS A 387 -22.10 3.44 -6.27
N TYR A 388 -21.93 2.36 -5.50
CA TYR A 388 -21.24 1.14 -5.92
C TYR A 388 -21.96 0.51 -7.12
N ILE A 389 -23.29 0.36 -7.06
CA ILE A 389 -24.10 -0.04 -8.23
C ILE A 389 -23.95 0.96 -9.40
N LYS A 390 -23.69 2.25 -9.13
CA LYS A 390 -23.50 3.27 -10.16
C LYS A 390 -22.11 3.20 -10.81
N LEU A 391 -21.07 2.90 -10.03
CA LEU A 391 -19.71 2.62 -10.49
C LEU A 391 -19.67 1.29 -11.24
N GLU A 392 -20.31 0.23 -10.72
CA GLU A 392 -20.55 -1.03 -11.43
C GLU A 392 -21.31 -0.82 -12.74
N ARG A 393 -22.32 0.06 -12.78
CA ARG A 393 -23.05 0.39 -14.01
C ARG A 393 -22.22 1.24 -14.96
N ALA A 394 -21.41 2.17 -14.48
CA ALA A 394 -20.50 2.97 -15.30
C ALA A 394 -19.40 2.09 -15.91
N ASP A 395 -18.88 1.13 -15.14
CA ASP A 395 -17.93 0.14 -15.60
C ASP A 395 -18.60 -0.88 -16.51
N ALA A 396 -19.82 -1.35 -16.23
CA ALA A 396 -20.60 -2.16 -17.17
C ALA A 396 -20.94 -1.42 -18.46
N SER A 397 -21.06 -0.09 -18.44
CA SER A 397 -21.26 0.76 -19.62
C SER A 397 -19.96 0.94 -20.40
N PHE A 398 -18.84 1.15 -19.71
CA PHE A 398 -17.50 1.19 -20.27
C PHE A 398 -17.08 -0.18 -20.84
N TYR A 399 -17.51 -1.26 -20.19
CA TYR A 399 -17.31 -2.64 -20.58
C TYR A 399 -18.23 -3.03 -21.75
N LYS A 400 -19.48 -2.56 -21.77
CA LYS A 400 -20.37 -2.65 -22.94
C LYS A 400 -19.78 -1.90 -24.14
N PHE A 401 -19.12 -0.77 -23.90
CA PHE A 401 -18.36 -0.04 -24.91
C PHE A 401 -17.14 -0.85 -25.40
N LEU A 402 -16.35 -1.47 -24.52
CA LEU A 402 -15.18 -2.30 -24.87
C LEU A 402 -15.56 -3.62 -25.58
N THR A 403 -16.69 -4.23 -25.22
CA THR A 403 -17.18 -5.51 -25.76
C THR A 403 -17.94 -5.36 -27.08
N GLN A 404 -18.50 -4.16 -27.37
CA GLN A 404 -19.24 -3.89 -28.60
C GLN A 404 -18.43 -3.16 -29.68
N THR A 405 -17.17 -2.79 -29.41
CA THR A 405 -16.32 -2.08 -30.40
C THR A 405 -15.20 -2.97 -30.96
N THR A 406 -15.10 -2.97 -32.28
CA THR A 406 -14.09 -3.70 -33.04
C THR A 406 -12.69 -3.07 -32.84
N PRO A 407 -11.59 -3.82 -33.03
CA PRO A 407 -10.22 -3.29 -32.85
C PRO A 407 -9.93 -1.99 -33.63
N LYS A 408 -10.59 -1.77 -34.79
CA LYS A 408 -10.50 -0.54 -35.58
C LYS A 408 -11.14 0.69 -34.90
N GLU A 409 -12.14 0.50 -34.06
CA GLU A 409 -12.86 1.59 -33.37
C GLU A 409 -12.13 2.04 -32.09
N ARG A 410 -11.21 1.22 -31.56
CA ARG A 410 -10.40 1.52 -30.37
C ARG A 410 -9.25 2.51 -30.63
N GLN A 411 -8.95 2.82 -31.89
CA GLN A 411 -7.83 3.69 -32.27
C GLN A 411 -8.17 5.20 -32.33
N GLN A 412 -9.43 5.62 -32.08
CA GLN A 412 -9.80 7.05 -32.06
C GLN A 412 -10.72 7.42 -30.88
N PRO A 413 -10.20 7.53 -29.64
CA PRO A 413 -11.03 7.74 -28.45
C PRO A 413 -11.67 9.14 -28.36
N TRP A 414 -11.16 10.13 -29.08
CA TRP A 414 -11.42 11.56 -28.82
C TRP A 414 -12.69 12.14 -29.47
N LYS A 415 -13.45 11.36 -30.24
CA LYS A 415 -14.49 11.92 -31.14
C LYS A 415 -15.93 11.89 -30.62
N ARG A 416 -16.20 11.41 -29.41
CA ARG A 416 -17.56 11.51 -28.84
C ARG A 416 -17.48 12.03 -27.42
N GLY A 417 -17.70 13.34 -27.29
CA GLY A 417 -17.85 14.03 -26.02
C GLY A 417 -19.02 13.43 -25.24
N VAL A 418 -18.70 12.73 -24.17
CA VAL A 418 -19.65 12.25 -23.17
C VAL A 418 -19.02 12.45 -21.80
N TYR A 419 -18.98 13.70 -21.35
CA TYR A 419 -18.93 14.05 -19.93
C TYR A 419 -19.71 15.35 -19.75
N SER A 420 -20.99 15.20 -19.36
CA SER A 420 -21.80 16.21 -18.69
C SER A 420 -22.39 15.57 -17.44
#